data_AF-A0A022PSS6-F1
#
_entry.id   AF-A0A022PSS6-F1
#
_cell.length_a   1.000
_cell.length_b   1.000
_cell.length_c   1.000
_cell.angle_alpha   90.00
_cell.angle_beta   90.00
_cell.angle_gamma   90.00
#
_symmetry.space_group_name_H-M   'P 1'
#
loop_
_entity.id
_entity.type
_entity.pdbx_description
1 polymer ?
#
loop_
_entity_poly.entity_id
_entity_poly.type
_entity_poly.pdbx_seq_one_letter_code
_entity_poly.pdbx_strand_id
1 'polypeptide(L)'
;DFLNYFFKDISKPMPPIYNLLVAMLWRHPECVEIDEVKVVHFCVNGSKPWKYNGEEQYMDRADVKMLIQRWWDIYNDQALDFTGDEITQISG
;
A
#
# COMPACT_ATOMS: atom_id res chain seq x y z
N ASP A 1 -16.87 1.37 9.88
CA ASP A 1 -18.27 0.92 10.10
C ASP A 1 -19.34 1.79 9.48
N PHE A 2 -19.34 3.11 9.69
CA PHE A 2 -20.37 3.99 9.11
C PHE A 2 -20.62 3.77 7.61
N LEU A 3 -19.57 3.77 6.78
CA LEU A 3 -19.70 3.56 5.33
C LEU A 3 -20.22 2.16 4.99
N ASN A 4 -19.80 1.13 5.73
CA ASN A 4 -20.30 -0.24 5.54
C ASN A 4 -21.80 -0.31 5.81
N TYR A 5 -22.27 0.33 6.89
CA TYR A 5 -23.69 0.36 7.23
C TYR A 5 -24.49 1.19 6.22
N PHE A 6 -23.98 2.37 5.85
CA PHE A 6 -24.65 3.28 4.92
C PHE A 6 -24.82 2.66 3.53
N PHE A 7 -23.82 1.91 3.04
CA PHE A 7 -23.84 1.28 1.72
C PHE A 7 -24.14 -0.23 1.74
N LYS A 8 -24.65 -0.78 2.85
CA LYS A 8 -24.82 -2.22 3.04
C LYS A 8 -25.59 -2.92 1.92
N ASP A 9 -26.57 -2.23 1.32
CA ASP A 9 -27.46 -2.79 0.29
C ASP A 9 -26.90 -2.67 -1.14
N ILE A 10 -25.85 -1.87 -1.35
CA ILE A 10 -25.23 -1.64 -2.69
C ILE A 10 -23.74 -2.01 -2.75
N SER A 11 -23.16 -2.35 -1.60
CA SER A 11 -21.75 -2.72 -1.47
C SER A 11 -21.42 -3.93 -2.36
N LYS A 12 -20.28 -3.85 -3.04
CA LYS A 12 -19.72 -4.96 -3.83
C LYS A 12 -18.32 -5.27 -3.33
N PRO A 13 -17.96 -6.57 -3.18
CA PRO A 13 -16.63 -6.94 -2.77
C PRO A 13 -15.61 -6.52 -3.84
N MET A 14 -14.50 -5.96 -3.40
CA MET A 14 -13.36 -5.64 -4.26
C MET A 14 -12.33 -6.77 -4.17
N PRO A 15 -11.79 -7.27 -5.29
CA PRO A 15 -10.71 -8.24 -5.26
C PRO A 15 -9.49 -7.73 -4.46
N PRO A 16 -8.81 -8.58 -3.67
CA PRO A 16 -7.66 -8.18 -2.87
C PRO A 16 -6.54 -7.49 -3.66
N ILE A 17 -6.37 -7.83 -4.94
CA ILE A 17 -5.35 -7.22 -5.81
C ILE A 17 -5.49 -5.69 -5.95
N TYR A 18 -6.69 -5.14 -5.75
CA TYR A 18 -6.95 -3.69 -5.83
C TYR A 18 -6.93 -2.99 -4.46
N ASN A 19 -6.78 -3.74 -3.37
CA ASN A 19 -6.71 -3.20 -2.01
C ASN A 19 -6.13 -4.28 -1.06
N LEU A 20 -4.87 -4.67 -1.28
CA LEU A 20 -4.25 -5.73 -0.50
C LEU A 20 -4.01 -5.21 0.91
N LEU A 21 -4.83 -5.64 1.87
CA LEU A 21 -4.54 -5.45 3.28
C LEU A 21 -3.29 -6.27 3.60
N VAL A 22 -2.20 -5.63 4.06
CA VAL A 22 -0.91 -6.30 4.31
C VAL A 22 -1.05 -7.53 5.23
N ALA A 23 -2.02 -7.52 6.15
CA ALA A 23 -2.31 -8.66 7.01
C ALA A 23 -2.76 -9.94 6.29
N MET A 24 -3.22 -9.85 5.04
CA MET A 24 -3.60 -11.02 4.25
C MET A 24 -2.41 -11.92 3.96
N LEU A 25 -1.18 -11.38 3.91
CA LEU A 25 0.05 -12.15 3.65
C LEU A 25 0.28 -13.29 4.63
N TRP A 26 -0.24 -13.20 5.86
CA TRP A 26 -0.09 -14.25 6.88
C TRP A 26 -1.42 -14.77 7.42
N ARG A 27 -2.54 -14.08 7.21
CA ARG A 27 -3.88 -14.57 7.62
C ARG A 27 -4.52 -15.45 6.57
N HIS A 28 -4.34 -15.12 5.30
CA HIS A 28 -4.91 -15.82 4.15
C HIS A 28 -3.89 -15.86 3.00
N PRO A 29 -2.68 -16.42 3.20
CA PRO A 29 -1.64 -16.47 2.18
C PRO A 29 -2.12 -17.16 0.89
N GLU A 30 -3.06 -18.11 1.01
CA GLU A 30 -3.70 -18.80 -0.12
C GLU A 30 -4.54 -17.89 -1.04
N CYS A 31 -4.87 -16.68 -0.57
CA CYS A 31 -5.66 -15.70 -1.31
C CYS A 31 -4.80 -14.56 -1.89
N VAL A 32 -3.47 -14.66 -1.83
CA VAL A 32 -2.56 -13.59 -2.23
C VAL A 32 -1.56 -14.06 -3.28
N GLU A 33 -1.80 -13.65 -4.52
CA GLU A 33 -0.78 -13.67 -5.59
C GLU A 33 -0.11 -12.29 -5.64
N ILE A 34 1.01 -12.15 -4.92
CA ILE A 34 1.63 -10.83 -4.66
C ILE A 34 2.07 -10.10 -5.93
N ASP A 35 2.43 -10.84 -6.98
CA ASP A 35 2.86 -10.28 -8.26
C ASP A 35 1.70 -9.71 -9.10
N GLU A 36 0.45 -10.08 -8.79
CA GLU A 36 -0.74 -9.52 -9.43
C GLU A 36 -1.31 -8.29 -8.69
N VAL A 37 -0.74 -7.95 -7.53
CA VAL A 37 -1.23 -6.86 -6.68
C VAL A 37 -0.94 -5.50 -7.30
N LYS A 38 -1.98 -4.68 -7.38
CA LYS A 38 -1.91 -3.32 -7.93
C LYS A 38 -1.85 -2.25 -6.84
N VAL A 39 -2.48 -2.50 -5.69
CA VAL A 39 -2.53 -1.54 -4.58
C VAL A 39 -2.31 -2.27 -3.26
N VAL A 40 -1.39 -1.74 -2.45
CA VAL A 40 -1.07 -2.25 -1.12
C VAL A 40 -1.58 -1.29 -0.06
N HIS A 41 -2.28 -1.82 0.94
CA HIS A 41 -2.79 -1.09 2.09
C HIS A 41 -2.08 -1.51 3.37
N PHE A 42 -1.15 -0.67 3.81
CA PHE A 42 -0.42 -0.79 5.08
C PHE A 42 -1.33 -0.48 6.28
N CYS A 43 -2.20 -1.43 6.66
CA CYS A 43 -3.31 -1.24 7.59
C CYS A 43 -3.10 -1.82 9.00
N VAL A 44 -1.89 -2.26 9.35
CA VAL A 44 -1.58 -2.83 10.67
C VAL A 44 -0.49 -2.05 11.38
N ASN A 45 -0.38 -2.21 12.70
CA ASN A 45 0.70 -1.60 13.48
C ASN A 45 2.06 -2.05 12.94
N GLY A 46 3.06 -1.15 12.92
CA GLY A 46 4.37 -1.41 12.33
C GLY A 46 4.45 -1.34 10.80
N SER A 47 3.34 -1.56 10.08
CA SER A 47 3.38 -1.67 8.61
C SER A 47 3.53 -0.35 7.87
N LYS A 48 3.38 0.81 8.53
CA LYS A 48 3.50 2.11 7.86
C LYS A 48 4.95 2.31 7.40
N PRO A 49 5.23 2.43 6.08
CA PRO A 49 6.61 2.40 5.59
C PRO A 49 7.53 3.48 6.18
N TRP A 50 7.02 4.70 6.35
CA TRP A 50 7.74 5.82 6.94
C TRP A 50 7.98 5.70 8.46
N LYS A 51 7.47 4.66 9.11
CA LYS A 51 7.70 4.35 10.55
C LYS A 51 8.17 2.91 10.76
N TYR A 52 8.50 2.19 9.70
CA TYR A 52 8.83 0.78 9.78
C TYR A 52 10.17 0.59 10.50
N ASN A 53 10.17 -0.18 11.60
CA ASN A 53 11.36 -0.59 12.34
C ASN A 53 11.56 -2.12 12.36
N GLY A 54 10.56 -2.89 11.90
CA GLY A 54 10.60 -4.35 11.83
C GLY A 54 10.34 -5.08 13.16
N GLU A 55 9.97 -4.38 14.22
CA GLU A 55 9.83 -4.96 15.57
C GLU A 55 8.45 -5.57 15.83
N GLU A 56 7.40 -5.09 15.16
CA GLU A 56 6.05 -5.60 15.36
C GLU A 56 5.85 -6.99 14.76
N GLN A 57 4.82 -7.68 15.25
CA GLN A 57 4.48 -9.03 14.82
C GLN A 57 4.32 -9.11 13.29
N TYR A 58 5.01 -10.08 12.68
CA TYR A 58 5.03 -10.35 11.24
C TYR A 58 5.74 -9.30 10.37
N MET A 59 6.30 -8.24 10.96
CA MET A 59 7.06 -7.24 10.20
C MET A 59 8.41 -7.77 9.72
N ASP A 60 8.95 -8.79 10.37
CA ASP A 60 10.21 -9.43 10.02
C ASP A 60 10.16 -10.27 8.72
N ARG A 61 8.96 -10.52 8.18
CA ARG A 61 8.76 -11.33 6.97
C ARG A 61 9.40 -10.72 5.72
N ALA A 62 9.87 -11.59 4.83
CA ALA A 62 10.54 -11.19 3.59
C ALA A 62 9.60 -10.44 2.63
N ASP A 63 8.35 -10.90 2.50
CA ASP A 63 7.34 -10.26 1.65
C ASP A 63 6.97 -8.86 2.16
N VAL A 64 6.83 -8.68 3.47
CA VAL A 64 6.62 -7.35 4.08
C VAL A 64 7.82 -6.44 3.81
N LYS A 65 9.04 -6.89 4.10
CA LYS A 65 10.27 -6.12 3.83
C LYS A 65 10.40 -5.70 2.38
N MET A 66 10.05 -6.59 1.45
CA MET A 66 10.01 -6.28 0.01
C MET A 66 9.03 -5.14 -0.30
N LEU A 67 7.81 -5.18 0.24
CA LEU A 67 6.81 -4.12 0.03
C LEU A 67 7.25 -2.78 0.64
N ILE A 68 7.89 -2.81 1.82
CA ILE A 68 8.47 -1.61 2.44
C ILE A 68 9.58 -1.02 1.56
N GLN A 69 10.47 -1.88 1.03
CA GLN A 69 11.54 -1.43 0.16
C GLN A 69 10.98 -0.77 -1.11
N ARG A 70 10.01 -1.39 -1.79
CA ARG A 70 9.36 -0.81 -2.98
C ARG A 70 8.74 0.56 -2.70
N TRP A 71 8.15 0.76 -1.51
CA TRP A 71 7.61 2.06 -1.13
C TRP A 71 8.71 3.12 -1.00
N TRP A 72 9.83 2.77 -0.36
CA TRP A 72 10.98 3.68 -0.23
C TRP A 72 11.69 3.94 -1.56
N ASP A 73 11.77 2.95 -2.45
CA ASP A 73 12.33 3.13 -3.79
C ASP A 73 11.54 4.20 -4.55
N ILE A 74 10.20 4.18 -4.46
CA ILE A 74 9.33 5.20 -5.07
C ILE A 74 9.48 6.55 -4.36
N TYR A 75 9.46 6.57 -3.02
CA TYR A 75 9.56 7.83 -2.26
C TYR A 75 10.88 8.56 -2.49
N ASN A 76 11.98 7.81 -2.67
CA ASN A 76 13.30 8.37 -2.90
C ASN A 76 13.61 8.60 -4.39
N ASP A 77 12.68 8.29 -5.29
CA ASP A 77 12.84 8.57 -6.72
C ASP A 77 12.67 10.07 -6.98
N GLN A 78 13.81 10.76 -7.07
CA GLN A 78 13.86 12.20 -7.34
C GLN A 78 13.26 12.58 -8.70
N ALA A 79 13.10 11.64 -9.64
CA ALA A 79 12.41 11.92 -10.90
C ALA A 79 10.91 12.17 -10.70
N LEU A 80 10.35 11.76 -9.56
CA LEU A 80 8.97 12.02 -9.15
C LEU A 80 8.83 13.30 -8.32
N ASP A 81 9.94 13.96 -7.96
CA ASP A 81 9.90 15.21 -7.22
C ASP A 81 9.26 16.31 -8.07
N PHE A 82 8.37 17.08 -7.46
CA PHE A 82 7.77 18.23 -8.10
C PHE A 82 8.80 19.37 -8.19
N THR A 83 9.33 19.64 -9.39
CA THR A 83 10.36 20.67 -9.61
C THR A 83 9.80 22.07 -9.89
N GLY A 84 8.49 22.21 -10.14
CA GLY A 84 7.85 23.49 -10.47
C GLY A 84 8.12 24.02 -11.88
N ASP A 85 9.07 23.45 -12.62
CA ASP A 85 9.46 23.88 -13.98
C ASP A 85 8.32 23.70 -15.01
N GLU A 86 7.38 22.80 -14.77
CA GLU A 86 6.20 22.59 -15.61
C GLU A 86 5.22 23.78 -15.55
N ILE A 87 5.18 24.53 -14.43
CA ILE A 87 4.30 25.70 -14.29
C ILE A 87 4.83 26.89 -15.13
N THR A 88 6.15 27.03 -15.20
CA THR A 88 6.82 28.10 -15.96
C THR A 88 6.68 27.93 -17.48
N GLN A 89 6.44 26.71 -17.98
CA GLN A 89 6.20 26.47 -19.41
C GLN A 89 4.75 26.70 -19.85
N ILE A 90 3.76 26.60 -18.95
CA ILE A 90 2.33 26.81 -19.28
C ILE A 90 1.96 28.30 -19.27
N SER A 91 2.78 29.12 -18.61
CA SER A 91 2.56 30.56 -18.43
C SER A 91 3.38 31.46 -19.36
N GLY A 92 4.13 30.87 -20.31
CA GLY A 92 4.96 31.57 -21.30
C GLY A 92 4.37 31.60 -22.71
#